data_AF-A0A5C4RCC3-F1
#
_entry.id   AF-A0A5C4RCC3-F1
#
_cell.length_a   1.000
_cell.length_b   1.000
_cell.length_c   1.000
_cell.angle_alpha   90.00
_cell.angle_beta   90.00
_cell.angle_gamma   90.00
#
_symmetry.space_group_name_H-M   'P 1'
#
loop_
_entity.id
_entity.type
_entity.pdbx_description
1 polymer ?
#
loop_
_entity_poly.entity_id
_entity_poly.type
_entity_poly.pdbx_seq_one_letter_code
_entity_poly.pdbx_strand_id
1 'polypeptide(L)'
;MMSEPKENEIFIHPEYDELGLPYYNVPNARIEENLVATCLKYATKVIPVIFLPGVMGSNLKSTEGESVWRINGIWSFDVLGWIFSGASYRKKTLDPNKTEVDDSGDITPDHTEKNKFQTCKQRGWGEIVHMSYGAFLPWLQAVLDDERLAFEYCLAGKDEKTLRQRMVDMNLNAEWGEEPLTEAEVDHSYDFLYPVHVMGYNWLQSNEESAKRLKQYVDKVLAFYGKRCATKKVILVTHSMGGLVARYYSELLNGRDKILGIVHGVMPDTGAPTTYKRMKTGEDGVIGLVIGSNGAEMTPVLAQSPGPLQLLPGKEYGRGWLRIADGKMTHRLPKSDPYEEIYLEKDRWWGLCETRLLNPDKKEKWKDEASWNSYRKLIRNTVKPFIEELTGKYHSNTYAFYGASEKHLSYGVISWQEASKDYYNKTEDYSGLTFDRPIYDPYNLETGTSRMVQFSVGPSFQDIAAKTFKLAPPKEPGDGTVPVQSGRISARYSRSLLATEVDHEGAYKEANGTKETFARLFTLRSIVKMVQAVKIE
;
A
#
# COMPACT_ATOMS: atom_id res chain seq x y z
N MET A 1 -3.78 -4.19 -42.86
CA MET A 1 -3.61 -5.44 -43.63
C MET A 1 -2.19 -5.48 -44.14
N MET A 2 -1.33 -6.31 -43.54
CA MET A 2 -0.01 -6.60 -44.13
C MET A 2 -0.21 -7.51 -45.34
N SER A 3 0.52 -7.26 -46.43
CA SER A 3 0.59 -8.17 -47.57
C SER A 3 1.17 -9.52 -47.15
N GLU A 4 0.77 -10.61 -47.80
CA GLU A 4 1.39 -11.93 -47.58
C GLU A 4 2.92 -11.83 -47.72
N PRO A 5 3.70 -12.46 -46.82
CA PRO A 5 5.15 -12.42 -46.89
C PRO A 5 5.62 -12.94 -48.25
N LYS A 6 6.53 -12.22 -48.91
CA LYS A 6 7.16 -12.75 -50.12
C LYS A 6 8.03 -13.95 -49.74
N GLU A 7 8.19 -14.91 -50.65
CA GLU A 7 8.92 -16.18 -50.43
C GLU A 7 10.36 -15.97 -49.90
N ASN A 8 10.95 -14.78 -50.12
CA ASN A 8 12.30 -14.41 -49.69
C ASN A 8 12.34 -13.20 -48.73
N GLU A 9 11.30 -12.95 -47.94
CA GLU A 9 11.28 -11.88 -46.92
C GLU A 9 11.52 -12.43 -45.51
N ILE A 10 12.42 -11.78 -44.77
CA ILE A 10 12.66 -12.05 -43.35
C ILE A 10 12.36 -10.80 -42.51
N PHE A 11 11.85 -11.00 -41.30
CA PHE A 11 11.62 -9.93 -40.34
C PHE A 11 12.72 -9.91 -39.29
N ILE A 12 13.31 -8.74 -39.05
CA ILE A 12 14.41 -8.55 -38.09
C ILE A 12 13.91 -7.71 -36.93
N HIS A 13 13.89 -8.30 -35.74
CA HIS A 13 13.63 -7.59 -34.49
C HIS A 13 14.86 -6.77 -34.07
N PRO A 14 14.68 -5.61 -33.42
CA PRO A 14 15.81 -4.85 -32.90
C PRO A 14 16.47 -5.58 -31.73
N GLU A 15 17.80 -5.50 -31.69
CA GLU A 15 18.60 -5.73 -30.49
C GLU A 15 18.90 -4.38 -29.83
N TYR A 16 19.36 -4.39 -28.58
CA TYR A 16 19.58 -3.15 -27.82
C TYR A 16 21.02 -3.04 -27.32
N ASP A 17 21.61 -1.86 -27.51
CA ASP A 17 22.91 -1.52 -26.95
C ASP A 17 22.84 -1.31 -25.42
N GLU A 18 23.97 -1.06 -24.77
CA GLU A 18 24.03 -0.85 -23.31
C GLU A 18 23.23 0.36 -22.82
N LEU A 19 22.84 1.27 -23.72
CA LEU A 19 22.01 2.44 -23.44
C LEU A 19 20.53 2.19 -23.75
N GLY A 20 20.18 0.97 -24.19
CA GLY A 20 18.85 0.56 -24.59
C GLY A 20 18.38 1.18 -25.91
N LEU A 21 19.29 1.60 -26.78
CA LEU A 21 18.99 2.08 -28.13
C LEU A 21 18.93 0.89 -29.10
N PRO A 22 17.93 0.84 -29.99
CA PRO A 22 17.79 -0.28 -30.91
C PRO A 22 18.82 -0.24 -32.04
N TYR A 23 19.36 -1.39 -32.41
CA TYR A 23 20.12 -1.63 -33.63
C TYR A 23 19.67 -2.94 -34.29
N TYR A 24 20.00 -3.14 -35.56
CA TYR A 24 19.57 -4.32 -36.33
C TYR A 24 20.78 -5.05 -36.90
N ASN A 25 20.87 -6.34 -36.62
CA ASN A 25 21.86 -7.23 -37.23
C ASN A 25 21.30 -7.78 -38.54
N VAL A 26 21.62 -7.10 -39.65
CA VAL A 26 21.16 -7.50 -40.99
C VAL A 26 22.06 -8.62 -41.53
N PRO A 27 21.50 -9.78 -41.94
CA PRO A 27 22.29 -10.87 -42.46
C PRO A 27 22.83 -10.55 -43.86
N ASN A 28 23.97 -11.17 -44.19
CA ASN A 28 24.52 -11.13 -45.55
C ASN A 28 23.94 -12.30 -46.36
N ALA A 29 23.54 -12.05 -47.61
CA ALA A 29 22.90 -13.02 -48.49
C ALA A 29 23.46 -12.93 -49.91
N ARG A 30 23.36 -14.01 -50.68
CA ARG A 30 23.82 -14.00 -52.08
C ARG A 30 22.84 -13.21 -52.95
N ILE A 31 23.33 -12.56 -54.00
CA ILE A 31 22.49 -11.76 -54.91
C ILE A 31 21.37 -12.63 -55.52
N GLU A 32 21.66 -13.88 -55.87
CA GLU A 32 20.66 -14.81 -56.41
C GLU A 32 19.49 -15.12 -55.46
N GLU A 33 19.66 -14.96 -54.14
CA GLU A 33 18.63 -15.25 -53.15
C GLU A 33 17.56 -14.14 -53.09
N ASN A 34 17.82 -12.95 -53.64
CA ASN A 34 16.89 -11.80 -53.62
C ASN A 34 16.24 -11.55 -52.24
N LEU A 35 17.03 -11.73 -51.16
CA LEU A 35 16.55 -11.61 -49.78
C LEU A 35 16.08 -10.19 -49.47
N VAL A 36 14.87 -10.06 -48.94
CA VAL A 36 14.33 -8.82 -48.39
C VAL A 36 14.38 -8.90 -46.86
N ALA A 37 15.16 -8.02 -46.24
CA ALA A 37 15.22 -7.90 -44.78
C ALA A 37 14.36 -6.71 -44.32
N THR A 38 13.25 -7.00 -43.64
CA THR A 38 12.34 -5.99 -43.08
C THR A 38 12.66 -5.76 -41.60
N CYS A 39 13.33 -4.64 -41.32
CA CYS A 39 13.66 -4.21 -39.96
C CYS A 39 12.43 -3.63 -39.26
N LEU A 40 11.97 -4.30 -38.20
CA LEU A 40 10.77 -3.90 -37.47
C LEU A 40 11.04 -2.68 -36.60
N LYS A 41 10.35 -1.57 -36.87
CA LYS A 41 10.48 -0.34 -36.07
C LYS A 41 9.66 -0.45 -34.79
N TYR A 42 10.32 -0.45 -33.65
CA TYR A 42 9.69 -0.38 -32.33
C TYR A 42 9.79 1.01 -31.71
N ALA A 43 8.99 1.23 -30.67
CA ALA A 43 9.05 2.42 -29.85
C ALA A 43 10.47 2.65 -29.30
N THR A 44 10.89 3.91 -29.30
CA THR A 44 12.19 4.32 -28.74
C THR A 44 12.03 5.29 -27.57
N LYS A 45 10.86 5.94 -27.51
CA LYS A 45 10.47 6.88 -26.47
C LYS A 45 9.94 6.13 -25.26
N VAL A 46 10.28 6.64 -24.08
CA VAL A 46 10.09 5.97 -22.80
C VAL A 46 9.12 6.78 -21.93
N ILE A 47 8.19 6.09 -21.27
CA ILE A 47 7.36 6.62 -20.19
C ILE A 47 7.60 5.73 -18.97
N PRO A 48 8.46 6.14 -18.01
CA PRO A 48 8.79 5.30 -16.86
C PRO A 48 7.57 5.11 -15.96
N VAL A 49 7.36 3.87 -15.49
CA VAL A 49 6.33 3.52 -14.51
C VAL A 49 7.01 3.23 -13.19
N ILE A 50 6.73 3.96 -12.12
CA ILE A 50 7.34 3.73 -10.80
C ILE A 50 6.29 3.13 -9.86
N PHE A 51 6.58 1.94 -9.36
CA PHE A 51 5.79 1.26 -8.35
C PHE A 51 6.21 1.67 -6.93
N LEU A 52 5.23 1.99 -6.09
CA LEU A 52 5.38 2.29 -4.67
C LEU A 52 4.65 1.23 -3.82
N PRO A 53 5.37 0.48 -2.98
CA PRO A 53 4.76 -0.52 -2.11
C PRO A 53 3.95 0.13 -0.98
N GLY A 54 3.26 -0.71 -0.20
CA GLY A 54 2.49 -0.29 0.97
C GLY A 54 3.29 -0.26 2.28
N VAL A 55 2.57 -0.09 3.39
CA VAL A 55 3.15 -0.25 4.73
C VAL A 55 3.73 -1.66 4.89
N MET A 56 4.93 -1.77 5.45
CA MET A 56 5.67 -3.04 5.57
C MET A 56 6.04 -3.70 4.22
N GLY A 57 5.81 -3.03 3.09
CA GLY A 57 6.04 -3.57 1.75
C GLY A 57 7.43 -3.35 1.16
N SER A 58 8.32 -2.65 1.89
CA SER A 58 9.73 -2.48 1.53
C SER A 58 10.64 -3.22 2.49
N ASN A 59 11.73 -3.77 1.97
CA ASN A 59 12.76 -4.36 2.81
C ASN A 59 13.51 -3.25 3.57
N LEU A 60 13.85 -3.52 4.82
CA LEU A 60 14.63 -2.61 5.67
C LEU A 60 15.88 -3.31 6.21
N LYS A 61 16.94 -2.52 6.35
CA LYS A 61 18.16 -2.88 7.06
C LYS A 61 18.49 -1.79 8.08
N SER A 62 19.32 -2.12 9.06
CA SER A 62 19.84 -1.13 9.99
C SER A 62 20.77 -0.16 9.27
N THR A 63 21.01 1.01 9.86
CA THR A 63 22.05 1.94 9.38
C THR A 63 23.47 1.37 9.45
N GLU A 64 23.65 0.23 10.11
CA GLU A 64 24.90 -0.54 10.19
C GLU A 64 24.99 -1.61 9.09
N GLY A 65 23.94 -1.77 8.27
CA GLY A 65 23.88 -2.68 7.12
C GLY A 65 23.29 -4.06 7.42
N GLU A 66 22.84 -4.33 8.64
CA GLU A 66 22.24 -5.61 9.03
C GLU A 66 20.79 -5.70 8.57
N SER A 67 20.36 -6.84 8.01
CA SER A 67 18.97 -7.01 7.60
C SER A 67 18.03 -6.95 8.80
N VAL A 68 16.94 -6.17 8.67
CA VAL A 68 15.95 -5.95 9.73
C VAL A 68 14.61 -6.54 9.31
N TRP A 69 14.09 -6.09 8.17
CA TRP A 69 12.80 -6.50 7.65
C TRP A 69 12.99 -6.97 6.22
N ARG A 70 13.11 -8.28 6.00
CA ARG A 70 13.19 -8.89 4.68
C ARG A 70 12.32 -10.13 4.68
N ILE A 71 11.23 -10.11 3.90
CA ILE A 71 10.26 -11.22 3.88
C ILE A 71 10.20 -11.78 2.46
N ASN A 72 10.97 -12.83 2.21
CA ASN A 72 10.99 -13.48 0.91
C ASN A 72 9.86 -14.53 0.78
N GLY A 73 9.33 -15.05 1.89
CA GLY A 73 8.18 -15.96 1.90
C GLY A 73 7.63 -16.24 3.31
N ILE A 74 6.39 -16.73 3.40
CA ILE A 74 5.65 -16.94 4.67
C ILE A 74 6.37 -17.87 5.67
N TRP A 75 7.26 -18.74 5.18
CA TRP A 75 8.01 -19.70 6.01
C TRP A 75 9.53 -19.46 5.95
N SER A 76 9.99 -18.26 5.59
CA SER A 76 11.42 -17.96 5.59
C SER A 76 11.99 -17.90 7.01
N PHE A 77 13.32 -18.09 7.15
CA PHE A 77 14.01 -17.94 8.44
C PHE A 77 13.78 -16.55 9.06
N ASP A 78 13.70 -15.50 8.24
CA ASP A 78 13.41 -14.14 8.69
C ASP A 78 12.02 -14.03 9.34
N VAL A 79 11.01 -14.69 8.77
CA VAL A 79 9.66 -14.73 9.34
C VAL A 79 9.65 -15.47 10.68
N LEU A 80 10.35 -16.60 10.78
CA LEU A 80 10.50 -17.33 12.05
C LEU A 80 11.19 -16.46 13.12
N GLY A 81 12.23 -15.72 12.76
CA GLY A 81 12.90 -14.78 13.66
C GLY A 81 11.95 -13.73 14.23
N TRP A 82 11.07 -13.16 13.39
CA TRP A 82 10.04 -12.23 13.83
C TRP A 82 8.98 -12.87 14.73
N ILE A 83 8.57 -14.11 14.47
CA ILE A 83 7.61 -14.85 15.31
C ILE A 83 8.12 -15.00 16.76
N PHE A 84 9.42 -15.26 16.95
CA PHE A 84 10.02 -15.40 18.29
C PHE A 84 10.50 -14.08 18.91
N SER A 85 10.36 -12.97 18.19
CA SER A 85 10.80 -11.65 18.65
C SER A 85 9.81 -11.01 19.62
N GLY A 86 10.29 -10.68 20.82
CA GLY A 86 9.50 -9.96 21.82
C GLY A 86 9.43 -8.44 21.60
N ALA A 87 8.56 -7.78 22.37
CA ALA A 87 8.30 -6.34 22.27
C ALA A 87 9.55 -5.43 22.32
N SER A 88 10.52 -5.74 23.20
CA SER A 88 11.77 -4.97 23.33
C SER A 88 12.62 -5.03 22.07
N TYR A 89 12.83 -6.24 21.55
CA TYR A 89 13.55 -6.44 20.30
C TYR A 89 12.85 -5.73 19.14
N ARG A 90 11.53 -5.94 18.98
CA ARG A 90 10.72 -5.27 17.95
C ARG A 90 10.90 -3.75 17.99
N LYS A 91 10.75 -3.14 19.17
CA LYS A 91 10.94 -1.70 19.37
C LYS A 91 12.33 -1.21 18.97
N LYS A 92 13.38 -1.93 19.40
CA LYS A 92 14.77 -1.53 19.18
C LYS A 92 15.16 -1.63 17.70
N THR A 93 14.72 -2.70 17.03
CA THR A 93 15.12 -3.01 15.67
C THR A 93 14.27 -2.25 14.65
N LEU A 94 12.95 -2.11 14.87
CA LEU A 94 12.04 -1.32 14.02
C LEU A 94 11.98 0.14 14.49
N ASP A 95 13.13 0.81 14.46
CA ASP A 95 13.27 2.24 14.78
C ASP A 95 13.40 3.05 13.48
N PRO A 96 12.51 4.03 13.22
CA PRO A 96 12.56 4.84 12.00
C PRO A 96 13.87 5.61 11.81
N ASN A 97 14.61 5.90 12.88
CA ASN A 97 15.87 6.65 12.81
C ASN A 97 17.10 5.74 12.66
N LYS A 98 16.92 4.42 12.77
CA LYS A 98 18.01 3.44 12.69
C LYS A 98 17.83 2.43 11.56
N THR A 99 16.84 2.64 10.72
CA THR A 99 16.51 1.78 9.59
C THR A 99 16.54 2.56 8.28
N GLU A 100 16.94 1.88 7.22
CA GLU A 100 16.92 2.39 5.86
C GLU A 100 16.47 1.29 4.89
N VAL A 101 16.19 1.67 3.64
CA VAL A 101 15.76 0.74 2.60
C VAL A 101 16.88 -0.25 2.30
N ASP A 102 16.51 -1.52 2.22
CA ASP A 102 17.38 -2.61 1.82
C ASP A 102 17.09 -3.03 0.38
N ASP A 103 18.04 -2.82 -0.52
CA ASP A 103 17.94 -3.10 -1.95
C ASP A 103 18.45 -4.49 -2.35
N SER A 104 18.77 -5.34 -1.36
CA SER A 104 19.34 -6.67 -1.56
C SER A 104 18.32 -7.82 -1.42
N GLY A 105 17.03 -7.51 -1.48
CA GLY A 105 15.96 -8.51 -1.52
C GLY A 105 15.95 -9.33 -2.82
N ASP A 106 15.19 -10.43 -2.78
CA ASP A 106 15.04 -11.32 -3.93
C ASP A 106 14.36 -10.60 -5.11
N ILE A 107 14.76 -10.96 -6.33
CA ILE A 107 14.23 -10.40 -7.57
C ILE A 107 13.77 -11.55 -8.45
N THR A 108 12.48 -11.58 -8.79
CA THR A 108 12.02 -12.37 -9.95
C THR A 108 12.43 -11.60 -11.21
N PRO A 109 13.27 -12.17 -12.09
CA PRO A 109 13.66 -11.49 -13.32
C PRO A 109 12.44 -11.21 -14.20
N ASP A 110 12.49 -10.10 -14.94
CA ASP A 110 11.66 -9.94 -16.10
C ASP A 110 12.24 -10.70 -17.30
N HIS A 111 11.40 -10.89 -18.32
CA HIS A 111 11.77 -11.60 -19.55
C HIS A 111 11.96 -10.61 -20.72
N THR A 112 12.37 -9.37 -20.42
CA THR A 112 12.61 -8.35 -21.43
C THR A 112 13.87 -8.67 -22.22
N GLU A 113 13.91 -8.24 -23.47
CA GLU A 113 15.10 -8.36 -24.32
C GLU A 113 16.34 -7.76 -23.64
N LYS A 114 17.49 -8.40 -23.86
CA LYS A 114 18.75 -7.99 -23.26
C LYS A 114 19.02 -6.51 -23.56
N ASN A 115 19.39 -5.76 -22.51
CA ASN A 115 19.68 -4.32 -22.52
C ASN A 115 18.55 -3.38 -22.94
N LYS A 116 17.34 -3.87 -23.28
CA LYS A 116 16.20 -3.00 -23.61
C LYS A 116 15.91 -2.00 -22.50
N PHE A 117 15.99 -2.47 -21.25
CA PHE A 117 15.93 -1.66 -20.04
C PHE A 117 17.13 -1.91 -19.12
N GLN A 118 17.31 -1.03 -18.14
CA GLN A 118 18.19 -1.28 -17.00
C GLN A 118 17.78 -2.59 -16.30
N THR A 119 18.75 -3.27 -15.68
CA THR A 119 18.49 -4.50 -14.93
C THR A 119 17.41 -4.26 -13.85
N CYS A 120 16.64 -5.30 -13.51
CA CYS A 120 15.64 -5.23 -12.44
C CYS A 120 16.22 -4.65 -11.13
N LYS A 121 17.49 -4.98 -10.80
CA LYS A 121 18.19 -4.42 -9.64
C LYS A 121 18.40 -2.91 -9.75
N GLN A 122 18.90 -2.42 -10.88
CA GLN A 122 19.08 -0.98 -11.12
C GLN A 122 17.76 -0.21 -11.09
N ARG A 123 16.65 -0.88 -11.46
CA ARG A 123 15.29 -0.35 -11.36
C ARG A 123 14.66 -0.49 -9.97
N GLY A 124 15.38 -0.99 -8.98
CA GLY A 124 14.96 -1.01 -7.58
C GLY A 124 14.12 -2.22 -7.16
N TRP A 125 14.03 -3.28 -7.97
CA TRP A 125 13.14 -4.41 -7.68
C TRP A 125 13.53 -5.20 -6.43
N GLY A 126 14.78 -5.08 -5.96
CA GLY A 126 15.23 -5.67 -4.69
C GLY A 126 14.78 -4.90 -3.43
N GLU A 127 14.17 -3.72 -3.58
CA GLU A 127 13.72 -2.89 -2.45
C GLU A 127 12.36 -3.32 -1.87
N ILE A 128 11.62 -4.22 -2.55
CA ILE A 128 10.29 -4.67 -2.11
C ILE A 128 10.33 -5.98 -1.34
N VAL A 129 9.32 -6.18 -0.51
CA VAL A 129 9.00 -7.49 0.06
C VAL A 129 8.55 -8.41 -1.06
N HIS A 130 9.43 -9.32 -1.47
CA HIS A 130 9.24 -10.20 -2.64
C HIS A 130 7.98 -11.05 -2.54
N MET A 131 7.66 -11.53 -1.34
CA MET A 131 6.44 -12.30 -1.08
C MET A 131 5.15 -11.57 -1.51
N SER A 132 5.13 -10.24 -1.42
CA SER A 132 3.93 -9.43 -1.72
C SER A 132 3.87 -9.02 -3.20
N TYR A 133 5.01 -8.62 -3.78
CA TYR A 133 5.04 -7.98 -5.10
C TYR A 133 5.87 -8.71 -6.16
N GLY A 134 6.62 -9.75 -5.78
CA GLY A 134 7.58 -10.45 -6.66
C GLY A 134 6.95 -11.15 -7.86
N ALA A 135 5.64 -11.45 -7.82
CA ALA A 135 4.89 -11.96 -8.98
C ALA A 135 4.21 -10.84 -9.78
N PHE A 136 3.93 -9.68 -9.15
CA PHE A 136 3.25 -8.56 -9.79
C PHE A 136 4.17 -7.77 -10.73
N LEU A 137 5.42 -7.50 -10.30
CA LEU A 137 6.34 -6.68 -11.09
C LEU A 137 6.72 -7.31 -12.45
N PRO A 138 7.09 -8.61 -12.52
CA PRO A 138 7.34 -9.26 -13.81
C PRO A 138 6.10 -9.31 -14.70
N TRP A 139 4.92 -9.53 -14.10
CA TRP A 139 3.65 -9.50 -14.83
C TRP A 139 3.40 -8.13 -15.45
N LEU A 140 3.52 -7.05 -14.65
CA LEU A 140 3.29 -5.69 -15.13
C LEU A 140 4.29 -5.31 -16.22
N GLN A 141 5.56 -5.68 -16.06
CA GLN A 141 6.57 -5.44 -17.09
C GLN A 141 6.24 -6.19 -18.38
N ALA A 142 5.84 -7.46 -18.31
CA ALA A 142 5.54 -8.28 -19.49
C ALA A 142 4.35 -7.73 -20.29
N VAL A 143 3.26 -7.33 -19.61
CA VAL A 143 2.05 -6.83 -20.31
C VAL A 143 2.23 -5.42 -20.87
N LEU A 144 3.20 -4.66 -20.37
CA LEU A 144 3.58 -3.36 -20.94
C LEU A 144 4.64 -3.48 -22.05
N ASP A 145 5.29 -4.64 -22.18
CA ASP A 145 6.37 -4.94 -23.13
C ASP A 145 5.98 -6.03 -24.14
N ASP A 146 4.69 -6.09 -24.50
CA ASP A 146 4.12 -7.15 -25.35
C ASP A 146 4.05 -6.80 -26.85
N GLU A 147 4.76 -5.76 -27.33
CA GLU A 147 4.70 -5.33 -28.74
C GLU A 147 5.26 -6.37 -29.72
N ARG A 148 6.32 -7.07 -29.31
CA ARG A 148 6.89 -8.18 -30.08
C ARG A 148 5.88 -9.31 -30.25
N LEU A 149 5.20 -9.67 -29.16
CA LEU A 149 4.17 -10.71 -29.15
C LEU A 149 2.98 -10.31 -30.02
N ALA A 150 2.54 -9.05 -29.96
CA ALA A 150 1.48 -8.52 -30.81
C ALA A 150 1.83 -8.64 -32.30
N PHE A 151 3.07 -8.33 -32.67
CA PHE A 151 3.56 -8.50 -34.04
C PHE A 151 3.59 -9.98 -34.46
N GLU A 152 4.12 -10.86 -33.63
CA GLU A 152 4.22 -12.30 -33.91
C GLU A 152 2.83 -12.93 -34.12
N TYR A 153 1.83 -12.54 -33.32
CA TYR A 153 0.45 -12.99 -33.51
C TYR A 153 -0.16 -12.51 -34.83
N CYS A 154 0.04 -11.23 -35.16
CA CYS A 154 -0.40 -10.65 -36.43
C CYS A 154 0.22 -11.40 -37.63
N LEU A 155 1.53 -11.68 -37.59
CA LEU A 155 2.25 -12.35 -38.66
C LEU A 155 1.83 -13.82 -38.81
N ALA A 156 1.62 -14.52 -37.68
CA ALA A 156 1.22 -15.93 -37.69
C ALA A 156 -0.21 -16.14 -38.20
N GLY A 157 -1.00 -15.06 -38.39
CA GLY A 157 -2.40 -15.15 -38.80
C GLY A 157 -3.28 -15.89 -37.80
N LYS A 158 -2.83 -15.97 -36.53
CA LYS A 158 -3.61 -16.58 -35.45
C LYS A 158 -4.54 -15.52 -34.92
N ASP A 159 -5.79 -15.86 -34.62
CA ASP A 159 -6.73 -14.98 -33.89
C ASP A 159 -6.31 -14.76 -32.41
N GLU A 160 -5.03 -14.93 -32.08
CA GLU A 160 -4.44 -14.68 -30.78
C GLU A 160 -4.22 -13.17 -30.59
N LYS A 161 -4.50 -12.68 -29.38
CA LYS A 161 -4.36 -11.27 -28.99
C LYS A 161 -3.58 -11.17 -27.70
N THR A 162 -2.72 -10.16 -27.60
CA THR A 162 -2.06 -9.83 -26.33
C THR A 162 -3.08 -9.40 -25.27
N LEU A 163 -2.67 -9.30 -24.00
CA LEU A 163 -3.59 -8.83 -22.97
C LEU A 163 -4.06 -7.40 -23.24
N ARG A 164 -3.17 -6.50 -23.67
CA ARG A 164 -3.55 -5.13 -24.05
C ARG A 164 -4.60 -5.11 -25.16
N GLN A 165 -4.44 -5.95 -26.19
CA GLN A 165 -5.40 -6.09 -27.29
C GLN A 165 -6.72 -6.75 -26.87
N ARG A 166 -6.69 -7.75 -25.96
CA ARG A 166 -7.90 -8.39 -25.42
C ARG A 166 -8.74 -7.46 -24.55
N MET A 167 -8.15 -6.38 -24.04
CA MET A 167 -8.84 -5.39 -23.22
C MET A 167 -9.66 -4.38 -24.02
N VAL A 168 -9.60 -4.41 -25.36
CA VAL A 168 -10.51 -3.65 -26.22
C VAL A 168 -11.95 -4.08 -25.93
N ASP A 169 -12.83 -3.10 -25.70
CA ASP A 169 -14.24 -3.30 -25.33
C ASP A 169 -14.51 -4.12 -24.06
N MET A 170 -13.47 -4.56 -23.35
CA MET A 170 -13.61 -5.26 -22.08
C MET A 170 -14.28 -4.35 -21.06
N ASN A 171 -15.27 -4.83 -20.32
CA ASN A 171 -15.89 -4.09 -19.23
C ASN A 171 -15.33 -4.59 -17.90
N LEU A 172 -14.71 -3.69 -17.11
CA LEU A 172 -14.20 -4.01 -15.78
C LEU A 172 -15.21 -3.71 -14.67
N ASN A 173 -16.41 -3.21 -15.04
CA ASN A 173 -17.46 -2.78 -14.13
C ASN A 173 -16.94 -1.74 -13.12
N ALA A 174 -16.11 -0.79 -13.57
CA ALA A 174 -15.70 0.31 -12.70
C ALA A 174 -16.92 1.13 -12.27
N GLU A 175 -16.90 1.56 -11.02
CA GLU A 175 -17.98 2.35 -10.41
C GLU A 175 -18.11 3.73 -11.07
N TRP A 176 -16.99 4.29 -11.51
CA TRP A 176 -16.91 5.61 -12.11
C TRP A 176 -15.85 5.67 -13.20
N GLY A 177 -16.08 6.50 -14.23
CA GLY A 177 -15.11 6.74 -15.31
C GLY A 177 -14.76 5.48 -16.07
N GLU A 178 -15.74 4.60 -16.26
CA GLU A 178 -15.60 3.37 -17.05
C GLU A 178 -15.69 3.73 -18.53
N GLU A 179 -14.55 3.75 -19.20
CA GLU A 179 -14.44 3.75 -20.66
C GLU A 179 -13.54 2.58 -21.05
N PRO A 180 -14.08 1.56 -21.74
CA PRO A 180 -13.26 0.49 -22.31
C PRO A 180 -12.15 1.05 -23.21
N LEU A 181 -11.11 0.23 -23.42
CA LEU A 181 -10.07 0.59 -24.37
C LEU A 181 -10.62 0.46 -25.80
N THR A 182 -10.23 1.40 -26.66
CA THR A 182 -10.43 1.27 -28.12
C THR A 182 -9.18 0.71 -28.77
N GLU A 183 -9.31 0.19 -30.01
CA GLU A 183 -8.16 -0.26 -30.79
C GLU A 183 -7.13 0.86 -30.96
N ALA A 184 -7.58 2.08 -31.27
CA ALA A 184 -6.70 3.25 -31.44
C ALA A 184 -5.91 3.60 -30.17
N GLU A 185 -6.52 3.45 -28.99
CA GLU A 185 -5.83 3.70 -27.71
C GLU A 185 -4.77 2.62 -27.43
N VAL A 186 -5.09 1.36 -27.75
CA VAL A 186 -4.14 0.24 -27.63
C VAL A 186 -2.98 0.43 -28.60
N ASP A 187 -3.26 0.75 -29.86
CA ASP A 187 -2.26 1.03 -30.90
C ASP A 187 -1.33 2.18 -30.47
N HIS A 188 -1.90 3.29 -29.99
CA HIS A 188 -1.10 4.41 -29.50
C HIS A 188 -0.22 4.04 -28.30
N SER A 189 -0.68 3.11 -27.46
CA SER A 189 0.14 2.64 -26.33
C SER A 189 1.42 1.92 -26.77
N TYR A 190 1.44 1.36 -27.99
CA TYR A 190 2.61 0.70 -28.58
C TYR A 190 3.67 1.68 -29.12
N ASP A 191 3.39 2.99 -29.14
CA ASP A 191 4.36 4.03 -29.54
C ASP A 191 5.39 4.36 -28.45
N PHE A 192 5.25 3.79 -27.25
CA PHE A 192 6.12 4.04 -26.10
C PHE A 192 6.59 2.75 -25.43
N LEU A 193 7.73 2.84 -24.76
CA LEU A 193 8.30 1.83 -23.88
C LEU A 193 8.04 2.17 -22.41
N TYR A 194 7.75 1.15 -21.58
CA TYR A 194 7.39 1.33 -20.17
C TYR A 194 8.28 0.51 -19.23
N PRO A 195 9.50 0.99 -18.93
CA PRO A 195 10.33 0.37 -17.92
C PRO A 195 9.63 0.52 -16.56
N VAL A 196 9.40 -0.62 -15.89
CA VAL A 196 8.83 -0.65 -14.54
C VAL A 196 9.95 -0.49 -13.52
N HIS A 197 9.92 0.62 -12.79
CA HIS A 197 10.78 0.93 -11.68
C HIS A 197 10.06 0.66 -10.36
N VAL A 198 10.84 0.58 -9.29
CA VAL A 198 10.38 0.45 -7.92
C VAL A 198 11.13 1.47 -7.07
N MET A 199 10.41 2.13 -6.19
CA MET A 199 11.01 2.93 -5.12
C MET A 199 10.45 2.43 -3.80
N GLY A 200 11.22 1.57 -3.14
CA GLY A 200 10.97 1.21 -1.75
C GLY A 200 11.33 2.37 -0.83
N TYR A 201 10.67 2.44 0.31
CA TYR A 201 10.86 3.52 1.27
C TYR A 201 10.82 2.99 2.69
N ASN A 202 11.41 3.73 3.63
CA ASN A 202 11.33 3.36 5.04
C ASN A 202 9.92 3.65 5.56
N TRP A 203 9.08 2.63 5.54
CA TRP A 203 7.68 2.70 5.95
C TRP A 203 7.48 3.00 7.44
N LEU A 204 8.53 2.98 8.28
CA LEU A 204 8.48 3.44 9.67
C LEU A 204 8.56 4.97 9.77
N GLN A 205 9.26 5.64 8.85
CA GLN A 205 9.44 7.09 8.81
C GLN A 205 8.16 7.80 8.34
N SER A 206 8.14 9.13 8.45
CA SER A 206 7.02 9.93 7.96
C SER A 206 6.88 9.71 6.45
N ASN A 207 5.64 9.60 5.96
CA ASN A 207 5.37 9.55 4.54
C ASN A 207 5.82 10.83 3.81
N GLU A 208 5.99 11.94 4.52
CA GLU A 208 6.68 13.15 4.00
C GLU A 208 8.14 12.86 3.62
N GLU A 209 8.91 12.18 4.48
CA GLU A 209 10.30 11.82 4.18
C GLU A 209 10.37 10.82 3.01
N SER A 210 9.43 9.88 2.99
CA SER A 210 9.27 8.96 1.86
C SER A 210 8.94 9.68 0.56
N ALA A 211 8.14 10.76 0.61
CA ALA A 211 7.82 11.60 -0.55
C ALA A 211 9.02 12.45 -1.01
N LYS A 212 9.88 12.90 -0.08
CA LYS A 212 11.17 13.54 -0.42
C LYS A 212 12.11 12.57 -1.13
N ARG A 213 12.17 11.31 -0.68
CA ARG A 213 12.89 10.23 -1.39
C ARG A 213 12.29 9.99 -2.79
N LEU A 214 10.96 9.91 -2.91
CA LEU A 214 10.29 9.77 -4.20
C LEU A 214 10.67 10.90 -5.16
N LYS A 215 10.66 12.15 -4.70
CA LYS A 215 11.09 13.31 -5.50
C LYS A 215 12.49 13.12 -6.08
N GLN A 216 13.46 12.72 -5.25
CA GLN A 216 14.83 12.47 -5.69
C GLN A 216 14.91 11.30 -6.68
N TYR A 217 14.15 10.24 -6.45
CA TYR A 217 14.13 9.07 -7.32
C TYR A 217 13.52 9.38 -8.69
N VAL A 218 12.41 10.13 -8.73
CA VAL A 218 11.80 10.61 -9.98
C VAL A 218 12.79 11.47 -10.77
N ASP A 219 13.50 12.38 -10.10
CA ASP A 219 14.50 13.22 -10.75
C ASP A 219 15.65 12.39 -11.35
N LYS A 220 16.11 11.36 -10.62
CA LYS A 220 17.11 10.39 -11.11
C LYS A 220 16.61 9.62 -12.34
N VAL A 221 15.39 9.09 -12.30
CA VAL A 221 14.79 8.32 -13.40
C VAL A 221 14.62 9.19 -14.65
N LEU A 222 14.08 10.39 -14.51
CA LEU A 222 13.91 11.32 -15.63
C LEU A 222 15.25 11.77 -16.22
N ALA A 223 16.26 12.01 -15.37
CA ALA A 223 17.61 12.34 -15.83
C ALA A 223 18.27 11.18 -16.60
N PHE A 224 18.09 9.93 -16.14
CA PHE A 224 18.62 8.75 -16.81
C PHE A 224 18.07 8.59 -18.23
N TYR A 225 16.74 8.70 -18.40
CA TYR A 225 16.14 8.56 -19.73
C TYR A 225 16.32 9.80 -20.61
N GLY A 226 16.45 10.99 -20.03
CA GLY A 226 16.78 12.22 -20.75
C GLY A 226 15.89 12.45 -21.98
N LYS A 227 16.50 12.56 -23.17
CA LYS A 227 15.79 12.79 -24.45
C LYS A 227 14.93 11.60 -24.92
N ARG A 228 15.14 10.41 -24.35
CA ARG A 228 14.28 9.25 -24.59
C ARG A 228 12.95 9.38 -23.84
N CYS A 229 12.89 10.12 -22.74
CA CYS A 229 11.64 10.29 -22.01
C CYS A 229 10.64 11.12 -22.84
N ALA A 230 9.50 10.53 -23.19
CA ALA A 230 8.52 11.12 -24.10
C ALA A 230 7.92 12.43 -23.55
N THR A 231 7.69 12.48 -22.24
CA THR A 231 6.90 13.52 -21.58
C THR A 231 7.69 14.33 -20.55
N LYS A 232 8.92 13.93 -20.23
CA LYS A 232 9.63 14.32 -19.00
C LYS A 232 8.80 14.06 -17.73
N LYS A 233 7.87 13.09 -17.79
CA LYS A 233 7.01 12.69 -16.68
C LYS A 233 7.07 11.18 -16.47
N VAL A 234 6.73 10.76 -15.26
CA VAL A 234 6.58 9.36 -14.88
C VAL A 234 5.10 9.02 -14.62
N ILE A 235 4.74 7.76 -14.73
CA ILE A 235 3.49 7.23 -14.17
C ILE A 235 3.81 6.63 -12.81
N LEU A 236 2.97 6.89 -11.81
CA LEU A 236 3.09 6.25 -10.49
C LEU A 236 2.02 5.16 -10.36
N VAL A 237 2.42 3.99 -9.87
CA VAL A 237 1.50 2.92 -9.45
C VAL A 237 1.76 2.65 -7.98
N THR A 238 0.72 2.65 -7.15
CA THR A 238 0.90 2.60 -5.70
C THR A 238 0.06 1.52 -5.06
N HIS A 239 0.57 0.91 -4.00
CA HIS A 239 -0.20 0.03 -3.12
C HIS A 239 -0.36 0.66 -1.74
N SER A 240 -1.56 0.62 -1.16
CA SER A 240 -1.83 0.99 0.23
C SER A 240 -1.23 2.37 0.60
N MET A 241 -0.40 2.43 1.64
CA MET A 241 0.26 3.65 2.15
C MET A 241 1.16 4.35 1.10
N GLY A 242 1.64 3.63 0.08
CA GLY A 242 2.40 4.23 -1.03
C GLY A 242 1.58 5.27 -1.79
N GLY A 243 0.24 5.18 -1.75
CA GLY A 243 -0.65 6.20 -2.31
C GLY A 243 -0.57 7.53 -1.57
N LEU A 244 -0.37 7.51 -0.25
CA LEU A 244 -0.19 8.72 0.56
C LEU A 244 1.16 9.38 0.26
N VAL A 245 2.21 8.58 0.07
CA VAL A 245 3.54 9.05 -0.38
C VAL A 245 3.44 9.75 -1.74
N ALA A 246 2.77 9.12 -2.71
CA ALA A 246 2.58 9.69 -4.05
C ALA A 246 1.77 10.99 -4.02
N ARG A 247 0.68 11.03 -3.25
CA ARG A 247 -0.14 12.25 -3.10
C ARG A 247 0.65 13.38 -2.46
N TYR A 248 1.44 13.10 -1.41
CA TYR A 248 2.24 14.12 -0.75
C TYR A 248 3.31 14.67 -1.72
N TYR A 249 3.99 13.80 -2.47
CA TYR A 249 4.93 14.25 -3.50
C TYR A 249 4.25 15.12 -4.56
N SER A 250 3.13 14.65 -5.11
CA SER A 250 2.37 15.34 -6.16
C SER A 250 1.93 16.73 -5.71
N GLU A 251 1.27 16.82 -4.56
CA GLU A 251 0.46 17.97 -4.16
C GLU A 251 1.14 18.90 -3.15
N LEU A 252 2.14 18.41 -2.41
CA LEU A 252 2.80 19.17 -1.35
C LEU A 252 4.31 19.37 -1.60
N LEU A 253 4.92 18.67 -2.56
CA LEU A 253 6.33 18.83 -2.92
C LEU A 253 6.56 19.29 -4.37
N ASN A 254 5.52 19.86 -5.00
CA ASN A 254 5.51 20.34 -6.39
C ASN A 254 5.89 19.24 -7.40
N GLY A 255 5.49 18.00 -7.14
CA GLY A 255 5.75 16.85 -8.02
C GLY A 255 4.82 16.75 -9.22
N ARG A 256 3.67 17.42 -9.17
CA ARG A 256 2.59 17.34 -10.18
C ARG A 256 3.07 17.43 -11.63
N ASP A 257 3.98 18.36 -11.94
CA ASP A 257 4.46 18.57 -13.32
C ASP A 257 5.42 17.48 -13.82
N LYS A 258 5.89 16.60 -12.94
CA LYS A 258 6.74 15.44 -13.26
C LYS A 258 5.95 14.13 -13.28
N ILE A 259 4.64 14.17 -13.04
CA ILE A 259 3.77 13.01 -13.00
C ILE A 259 2.76 13.10 -14.16
N LEU A 260 2.67 12.05 -14.96
CA LEU A 260 1.68 11.93 -16.03
C LEU A 260 0.31 11.53 -15.44
N GLY A 261 0.33 10.59 -14.50
CA GLY A 261 -0.83 10.15 -13.75
C GLY A 261 -0.44 9.18 -12.64
N ILE A 262 -1.41 8.85 -11.79
CA ILE A 262 -1.22 7.97 -10.64
C ILE A 262 -2.33 6.90 -10.62
N VAL A 263 -1.94 5.64 -10.47
CA VAL A 263 -2.84 4.52 -10.18
C VAL A 263 -2.71 4.17 -8.69
N HIS A 264 -3.78 4.35 -7.92
CA HIS A 264 -3.84 3.96 -6.52
C HIS A 264 -4.55 2.61 -6.35
N GLY A 265 -3.88 1.63 -5.77
CA GLY A 265 -4.49 0.39 -5.31
C GLY A 265 -4.66 0.36 -3.80
N VAL A 266 -5.89 0.11 -3.34
CA VAL A 266 -6.26 -0.10 -1.92
C VAL A 266 -5.70 0.95 -0.94
N MET A 267 -5.65 2.22 -1.38
CA MET A 267 -5.14 3.32 -0.55
C MET A 267 -6.10 3.61 0.62
N PRO A 268 -5.62 3.71 1.87
CA PRO A 268 -6.41 4.16 3.01
C PRO A 268 -6.56 5.69 2.97
N ASP A 269 -7.43 6.19 2.10
CA ASP A 269 -7.53 7.62 1.73
C ASP A 269 -7.71 8.55 2.93
N THR A 270 -8.64 8.20 3.84
CA THR A 270 -8.96 8.98 5.04
C THR A 270 -8.46 8.30 6.32
N GLY A 271 -7.59 7.28 6.19
CA GLY A 271 -7.08 6.46 7.29
C GLY A 271 -7.93 5.21 7.55
N ALA A 272 -7.49 4.35 8.48
CA ALA A 272 -8.12 3.07 8.79
C ALA A 272 -8.17 2.82 10.32
N PRO A 273 -9.34 2.57 10.91
CA PRO A 273 -9.48 2.21 12.33
C PRO A 273 -8.74 0.92 12.70
N THR A 274 -8.38 0.10 11.72
CA THR A 274 -7.48 -1.05 11.89
C THR A 274 -6.16 -0.66 12.57
N THR A 275 -5.65 0.57 12.38
CA THR A 275 -4.48 1.06 13.10
C THR A 275 -4.72 1.15 14.61
N TYR A 276 -5.91 1.61 15.04
CA TYR A 276 -6.33 1.58 16.45
C TYR A 276 -6.39 0.14 16.97
N LYS A 277 -7.03 -0.76 16.20
CA LYS A 277 -7.12 -2.19 16.54
C LYS A 277 -5.74 -2.79 16.77
N ARG A 278 -4.82 -2.58 15.83
CA ARG A 278 -3.45 -3.12 15.90
C ARG A 278 -2.69 -2.63 17.13
N MET A 279 -2.75 -1.33 17.45
CA MET A 279 -2.08 -0.81 18.64
C MET A 279 -2.70 -1.37 19.94
N LYS A 280 -4.03 -1.46 20.02
CA LYS A 280 -4.68 -1.95 21.24
C LYS A 280 -4.58 -3.45 21.42
N THR A 281 -4.79 -4.23 20.37
CA THR A 281 -5.06 -5.66 20.49
C THR A 281 -4.14 -6.54 19.66
N GLY A 282 -3.21 -5.98 18.88
CA GLY A 282 -2.39 -6.72 17.94
C GLY A 282 -3.11 -7.08 16.65
N GLU A 283 -2.42 -7.84 15.79
CA GLU A 283 -2.99 -8.41 14.58
C GLU A 283 -3.34 -9.89 14.76
N ASP A 284 -4.36 -10.37 14.05
CA ASP A 284 -4.81 -11.76 14.14
C ASP A 284 -4.10 -12.67 13.13
N GLY A 285 -4.18 -13.99 13.37
CA GLY A 285 -3.71 -15.00 12.42
C GLY A 285 -2.19 -15.01 12.20
N VAL A 286 -1.77 -15.59 11.06
CA VAL A 286 -0.35 -15.75 10.72
C VAL A 286 0.35 -14.40 10.61
N ILE A 287 -0.33 -13.39 10.07
CA ILE A 287 0.21 -12.02 9.97
C ILE A 287 0.50 -11.47 11.38
N GLY A 288 -0.40 -11.69 12.34
CA GLY A 288 -0.21 -11.35 13.75
C GLY A 288 1.03 -11.96 14.39
N LEU A 289 1.34 -13.23 14.07
CA LEU A 289 2.55 -13.88 14.60
C LEU A 289 3.82 -13.13 14.14
N VAL A 290 3.83 -12.63 12.91
CA VAL A 290 4.98 -11.91 12.34
C VAL A 290 5.05 -10.47 12.85
N ILE A 291 3.96 -9.71 12.76
CA ILE A 291 4.01 -8.26 12.97
C ILE A 291 3.74 -7.84 14.42
N GLY A 292 3.01 -8.66 15.17
CA GLY A 292 2.71 -8.50 16.59
C GLY A 292 1.29 -8.96 16.92
N SER A 293 1.15 -9.93 17.81
CA SER A 293 -0.13 -10.62 18.10
C SER A 293 -0.95 -9.95 19.20
N ASN A 294 -0.40 -8.92 19.84
CA ASN A 294 -1.06 -8.16 20.90
C ASN A 294 -0.57 -6.70 20.91
N GLY A 295 -1.26 -5.85 21.67
CA GLY A 295 -0.92 -4.43 21.78
C GLY A 295 0.46 -4.18 22.41
N ALA A 296 0.97 -5.08 23.24
CA ALA A 296 2.29 -4.95 23.86
C ALA A 296 3.44 -5.18 22.88
N GLU A 297 3.22 -5.92 21.79
CA GLU A 297 4.18 -6.08 20.70
C GLU A 297 4.07 -4.96 19.66
N MET A 298 2.84 -4.53 19.33
CA MET A 298 2.58 -3.54 18.29
C MET A 298 2.83 -2.10 18.74
N THR A 299 2.29 -1.70 19.90
CA THR A 299 2.35 -0.30 20.37
C THR A 299 3.77 0.25 20.50
N PRO A 300 4.78 -0.49 21.05
CA PRO A 300 6.14 0.04 21.17
C PRO A 300 6.75 0.49 19.84
N VAL A 301 6.43 -0.21 18.75
CA VAL A 301 6.89 0.07 17.39
C VAL A 301 6.03 1.17 16.76
N LEU A 302 4.71 0.99 16.73
CA LEU A 302 3.82 1.95 16.07
C LEU A 302 3.88 3.33 16.72
N ALA A 303 3.97 3.42 18.05
CA ALA A 303 4.00 4.70 18.76
C ALA A 303 5.29 5.52 18.55
N GLN A 304 6.36 4.92 18.02
CA GLN A 304 7.58 5.66 17.62
C GLN A 304 7.68 5.89 16.11
N SER A 305 6.79 5.28 15.32
CA SER A 305 6.85 5.26 13.86
C SER A 305 5.76 6.16 13.25
N PRO A 306 6.11 7.36 12.75
CA PRO A 306 5.13 8.26 12.14
C PRO A 306 4.41 7.65 10.92
N GLY A 307 5.07 6.83 10.10
CA GLY A 307 4.49 6.25 8.89
C GLY A 307 3.20 5.46 9.17
N PRO A 308 3.22 4.42 10.01
CA PRO A 308 2.03 3.69 10.40
C PRO A 308 1.00 4.55 11.16
N LEU A 309 1.44 5.52 11.98
CA LEU A 309 0.51 6.42 12.66
C LEU A 309 -0.23 7.36 11.70
N GLN A 310 0.36 7.70 10.55
CA GLN A 310 -0.30 8.47 9.49
C GLN A 310 -1.41 7.69 8.76
N LEU A 311 -1.60 6.40 9.09
CA LEU A 311 -2.75 5.59 8.69
C LEU A 311 -3.93 5.68 9.67
N LEU A 312 -3.80 6.43 10.78
CA LEU A 312 -4.92 6.66 11.68
C LEU A 312 -6.02 7.49 10.98
N PRO A 313 -7.32 7.27 11.31
CA PRO A 313 -8.40 8.12 10.83
C PRO A 313 -8.15 9.63 11.07
N GLY A 314 -8.22 10.43 10.02
CA GLY A 314 -8.23 11.90 10.13
C GLY A 314 -9.60 12.44 10.50
N LYS A 315 -9.77 13.77 10.51
CA LYS A 315 -11.09 14.38 10.69
C LYS A 315 -12.07 14.03 9.57
N GLU A 316 -11.58 13.95 8.33
CA GLU A 316 -12.39 13.64 7.15
C GLU A 316 -12.96 12.20 7.16
N TYR A 317 -12.34 11.26 7.89
CA TYR A 317 -12.89 9.92 8.08
C TYR A 317 -14.29 9.96 8.71
N GLY A 318 -14.55 10.98 9.52
CA GLY A 318 -15.84 11.21 10.15
C GLY A 318 -15.89 10.86 11.63
N ARG A 319 -17.08 11.01 12.21
CA ARG A 319 -17.35 10.91 13.65
C ARG A 319 -17.87 9.54 14.03
N GLY A 320 -17.68 9.16 15.30
CA GLY A 320 -18.34 7.99 15.88
C GLY A 320 -17.88 6.62 15.37
N TRP A 321 -16.66 6.53 14.82
CA TRP A 321 -16.04 5.28 14.38
C TRP A 321 -15.48 4.45 15.55
N LEU A 322 -15.21 5.04 16.71
CA LEU A 322 -14.95 4.34 17.96
C LEU A 322 -16.22 4.31 18.82
N ARG A 323 -16.69 3.12 19.17
CA ARG A 323 -17.91 2.89 19.94
C ARG A 323 -17.63 2.05 21.18
N ILE A 324 -18.14 2.51 22.32
CA ILE A 324 -18.06 1.81 23.60
C ILE A 324 -19.49 1.53 24.05
N ALA A 325 -19.92 0.28 23.96
CA ALA A 325 -21.22 -0.18 24.44
C ALA A 325 -21.10 -0.60 25.92
N ASP A 326 -21.49 0.31 26.82
CA ASP A 326 -21.44 0.15 28.28
C ASP A 326 -22.87 0.05 28.82
N GLY A 327 -23.35 -1.19 29.02
CA GLY A 327 -24.75 -1.47 29.32
C GLY A 327 -25.70 -0.96 28.23
N LYS A 328 -26.69 -0.15 28.63
CA LYS A 328 -27.68 0.48 27.73
C LYS A 328 -27.15 1.72 27.01
N MET A 329 -25.96 2.23 27.39
CA MET A 329 -25.37 3.41 26.77
C MET A 329 -24.32 3.02 25.73
N THR A 330 -24.30 3.75 24.61
CA THR A 330 -23.22 3.64 23.62
C THR A 330 -22.56 4.99 23.42
N HIS A 331 -21.30 5.10 23.86
CA HIS A 331 -20.48 6.28 23.58
C HIS A 331 -19.92 6.19 22.17
N ARG A 332 -19.85 7.33 21.48
CA ARG A 332 -19.38 7.43 20.09
C ARG A 332 -18.32 8.51 19.99
N LEU A 333 -17.15 8.14 19.49
CA LEU A 333 -15.97 8.99 19.31
C LEU A 333 -15.39 8.82 17.90
N PRO A 334 -14.71 9.84 17.36
CA PRO A 334 -14.61 11.18 17.90
C PRO A 334 -15.95 11.92 17.77
N LYS A 335 -16.21 12.88 18.65
CA LYS A 335 -17.24 13.90 18.45
C LYS A 335 -16.79 14.94 17.44
N SER A 336 -15.50 15.26 17.39
CA SER A 336 -14.94 16.28 16.51
C SER A 336 -13.47 16.07 16.10
N ASP A 337 -12.57 15.80 17.04
CA ASP A 337 -11.12 15.76 16.83
C ASP A 337 -10.56 14.41 17.35
N PRO A 338 -10.29 13.42 16.48
CA PRO A 338 -9.79 12.12 16.93
C PRO A 338 -8.40 12.19 17.57
N TYR A 339 -7.61 13.24 17.29
CA TYR A 339 -6.28 13.38 17.86
C TYR A 339 -6.34 13.63 19.36
N GLU A 340 -7.14 14.59 19.81
CA GLU A 340 -7.26 14.87 21.25
C GLU A 340 -8.26 13.91 21.92
N GLU A 341 -9.33 13.51 21.24
CA GLU A 341 -10.38 12.69 21.85
C GLU A 341 -10.05 11.20 21.91
N ILE A 342 -9.10 10.69 21.13
CA ILE A 342 -8.77 9.26 21.06
C ILE A 342 -7.28 9.00 21.12
N TYR A 343 -6.48 9.69 20.28
CA TYR A 343 -5.07 9.35 20.10
C TYR A 343 -4.22 9.82 21.28
N LEU A 344 -4.54 10.99 21.82
CA LEU A 344 -3.87 11.63 22.95
C LEU A 344 -4.64 11.49 24.27
N GLU A 345 -5.75 10.73 24.27
CA GLU A 345 -6.45 10.33 25.49
C GLU A 345 -5.55 9.36 26.26
N LYS A 346 -5.06 9.82 27.42
CA LYS A 346 -4.04 9.14 28.22
C LYS A 346 -4.65 8.23 29.29
N ASP A 347 -5.77 8.66 29.87
CA ASP A 347 -6.21 8.16 31.17
C ASP A 347 -7.33 7.14 31.02
N ARG A 348 -8.15 7.25 29.98
CA ARG A 348 -9.28 6.36 29.77
C ARG A 348 -8.88 5.07 29.06
N TRP A 349 -9.43 3.94 29.51
CA TRP A 349 -9.04 2.60 29.06
C TRP A 349 -9.16 2.36 27.54
N TRP A 350 -10.05 3.10 26.87
CA TRP A 350 -10.30 3.02 25.43
C TRP A 350 -9.41 3.97 24.61
N GLY A 351 -8.61 4.85 25.23
CA GLY A 351 -7.63 5.68 24.53
C GLY A 351 -6.66 4.82 23.69
N LEU A 352 -6.19 5.36 22.56
CA LEU A 352 -5.38 4.61 21.58
C LEU A 352 -4.10 4.04 22.20
N CYS A 353 -3.39 4.85 22.97
CA CYS A 353 -2.05 4.53 23.42
C CYS A 353 -1.96 4.51 24.95
N GLU A 354 -1.73 3.32 25.51
CA GLU A 354 -1.51 3.15 26.94
C GLU A 354 -0.02 3.42 27.25
N THR A 355 0.29 4.33 28.18
CA THR A 355 1.70 4.70 28.51
C THR A 355 2.55 3.48 28.84
N ARG A 356 1.97 2.48 29.51
CA ARG A 356 2.67 1.24 29.86
C ARG A 356 3.21 0.41 28.68
N LEU A 357 2.67 0.60 27.48
CA LEU A 357 3.05 -0.15 26.29
C LEU A 357 4.10 0.60 25.44
N LEU A 358 4.41 1.85 25.76
CA LEU A 358 5.36 2.64 24.97
C LEU A 358 6.80 2.15 25.09
N ASN A 359 7.19 1.69 26.27
CA ASN A 359 8.55 1.26 26.57
C ASN A 359 8.54 -0.08 27.33
N PRO A 360 8.78 -1.22 26.63
CA PRO A 360 8.72 -2.54 27.24
C PRO A 360 9.81 -2.75 28.31
N ASP A 361 10.91 -1.99 28.27
CA ASP A 361 12.08 -2.13 29.16
C ASP A 361 12.01 -1.26 30.41
N LYS A 362 11.02 -0.36 30.52
CA LYS A 362 10.85 0.46 31.73
C LYS A 362 10.33 -0.37 32.90
N LYS A 363 10.88 -0.09 34.09
CA LYS A 363 10.39 -0.67 35.36
C LYS A 363 9.02 -0.10 35.74
N GLU A 364 8.92 1.23 35.88
CA GLU A 364 7.65 1.91 36.18
C GLU A 364 6.93 2.34 34.90
N LYS A 365 6.39 1.38 34.15
CA LYS A 365 5.86 1.59 32.79
C LYS A 365 4.76 2.66 32.70
N TRP A 366 3.87 2.74 33.69
CA TRP A 366 2.77 3.72 33.72
C TRP A 366 3.23 5.16 33.97
N LYS A 367 4.42 5.37 34.55
CA LYS A 367 4.96 6.70 34.86
C LYS A 367 5.99 7.20 33.83
N ASP A 368 6.05 6.57 32.66
CA ASP A 368 7.00 6.95 31.61
C ASP A 368 6.54 8.20 30.83
N GLU A 369 6.60 9.35 31.51
CA GLU A 369 6.25 10.64 30.94
C GLU A 369 7.14 11.01 29.74
N ALA A 370 8.39 10.54 29.71
CA ALA A 370 9.30 10.82 28.61
C ALA A 370 8.79 10.19 27.31
N SER A 371 8.47 8.89 27.33
CA SER A 371 7.93 8.20 26.15
C SER A 371 6.56 8.74 25.76
N TRP A 372 5.69 9.05 26.75
CA TRP A 372 4.39 9.67 26.47
C TRP A 372 4.53 11.03 25.78
N ASN A 373 5.43 11.89 26.27
CA ASN A 373 5.68 13.20 25.67
C ASN A 373 6.27 13.10 24.25
N SER A 374 7.13 12.11 23.98
CA SER A 374 7.63 11.83 22.63
C SER A 374 6.50 11.41 21.69
N TYR A 375 5.64 10.46 22.11
CA TYR A 375 4.47 10.04 21.34
C TYR A 375 3.50 11.22 21.09
N ARG A 376 3.21 12.02 22.12
CA ARG A 376 2.35 13.21 22.00
C ARG A 376 2.90 14.21 20.99
N LYS A 377 4.21 14.49 21.03
CA LYS A 377 4.87 15.38 20.07
C LYS A 377 4.78 14.80 18.65
N LEU A 378 5.00 13.50 18.48
CA LEU A 378 4.90 12.82 17.18
C LEU A 378 3.49 12.97 16.59
N ILE A 379 2.44 12.70 17.38
CA ILE A 379 1.06 12.85 16.94
C ILE A 379 0.77 14.30 16.52
N ARG A 380 1.16 15.28 17.35
CA ARG A 380 0.82 16.69 17.11
C ARG A 380 1.63 17.34 16.00
N ASN A 381 2.90 17.00 15.86
CA ASN A 381 3.84 17.74 15.02
C ASN A 381 4.14 17.04 13.70
N THR A 382 3.84 15.74 13.58
CA THR A 382 4.18 14.94 12.38
C THR A 382 2.98 14.21 11.81
N VAL A 383 2.17 13.57 12.65
CA VAL A 383 1.04 12.76 12.19
C VAL A 383 -0.17 13.63 11.81
N LYS A 384 -0.62 14.49 12.72
CA LYS A 384 -1.77 15.38 12.50
C LYS A 384 -1.56 16.32 11.31
N PRO A 385 -0.43 17.05 11.20
CA PRO A 385 -0.21 17.95 10.06
C PRO A 385 -0.25 17.20 8.73
N PHE A 386 0.44 16.04 8.63
CA PHE A 386 0.44 15.23 7.41
C PHE A 386 -0.97 14.82 6.97
N ILE A 387 -1.75 14.20 7.86
CA ILE A 387 -3.09 13.69 7.52
C ILE A 387 -4.01 14.84 7.10
N GLU A 388 -4.06 15.91 7.89
CA GLU A 388 -4.99 17.00 7.67
C GLU A 388 -4.60 17.85 6.45
N GLU A 389 -3.30 18.05 6.20
CA GLU A 389 -2.84 18.79 5.02
C GLU A 389 -3.01 18.02 3.71
N LEU A 390 -3.01 16.69 3.73
CA LEU A 390 -3.18 15.85 2.54
C LEU A 390 -4.66 15.66 2.15
N THR A 391 -5.58 15.91 3.08
CA THR A 391 -7.02 15.75 2.91
C THR A 391 -7.51 16.52 1.67
N GLY A 392 -8.24 15.83 0.78
CA GLY A 392 -8.82 16.43 -0.42
C GLY A 392 -7.83 16.76 -1.55
N LYS A 393 -6.54 16.41 -1.42
CA LYS A 393 -5.50 16.71 -2.42
C LYS A 393 -5.13 15.48 -3.26
N TYR A 394 -5.31 15.58 -4.57
CA TYR A 394 -5.05 14.51 -5.54
C TYR A 394 -4.52 15.09 -6.86
N HIS A 395 -3.75 14.26 -7.56
CA HIS A 395 -3.32 14.54 -8.91
C HIS A 395 -4.54 14.58 -9.86
N SER A 396 -4.56 15.46 -10.86
CA SER A 396 -5.73 15.59 -11.80
C SER A 396 -5.94 14.38 -12.71
N ASN A 397 -4.97 13.48 -12.74
CA ASN A 397 -4.99 12.25 -13.53
C ASN A 397 -4.80 11.05 -12.61
N THR A 398 -5.70 10.92 -11.63
CA THR A 398 -5.73 9.84 -10.64
C THR A 398 -6.73 8.77 -11.05
N TYR A 399 -6.30 7.52 -11.07
CA TYR A 399 -7.13 6.33 -11.22
C TYR A 399 -6.99 5.53 -9.94
N ALA A 400 -8.08 4.95 -9.44
CA ALA A 400 -8.02 4.20 -8.19
C ALA A 400 -8.87 2.96 -8.22
N PHE A 401 -8.43 1.92 -7.52
CA PHE A 401 -9.28 0.81 -7.15
C PHE A 401 -9.19 0.55 -5.64
N TYR A 402 -10.27 0.03 -5.07
CA TYR A 402 -10.35 -0.27 -3.65
C TYR A 402 -11.12 -1.58 -3.40
N GLY A 403 -10.89 -2.17 -2.22
CA GLY A 403 -11.61 -3.37 -1.82
C GLY A 403 -13.05 -3.09 -1.44
N ALA A 404 -13.97 -3.76 -2.13
CA ALA A 404 -15.39 -3.76 -1.83
C ALA A 404 -15.87 -5.21 -1.68
N SER A 405 -15.35 -5.90 -0.66
CA SER A 405 -15.64 -7.31 -0.40
C SER A 405 -16.43 -7.51 0.89
N GLU A 406 -17.45 -8.36 0.84
CA GLU A 406 -18.11 -8.90 2.04
C GLU A 406 -17.34 -10.10 2.63
N LYS A 407 -16.37 -10.65 1.89
CA LYS A 407 -15.49 -11.74 2.37
C LYS A 407 -14.33 -11.21 3.19
N HIS A 408 -13.87 -10.00 2.87
CA HIS A 408 -12.78 -9.32 3.57
C HIS A 408 -13.31 -8.15 4.40
N LEU A 409 -14.06 -8.48 5.45
CA LEU A 409 -14.64 -7.47 6.34
C LEU A 409 -13.55 -6.65 7.03
N SER A 410 -13.72 -5.33 7.02
CA SER A 410 -12.82 -4.34 7.60
C SER A 410 -13.45 -3.64 8.80
N TYR A 411 -12.60 -3.06 9.65
CA TYR A 411 -13.02 -2.19 10.73
C TYR A 411 -13.33 -0.79 10.21
N GLY A 412 -14.57 -0.55 9.76
CA GLY A 412 -15.09 0.82 9.59
C GLY A 412 -15.52 1.46 10.90
N VAL A 413 -15.94 0.63 11.85
CA VAL A 413 -16.22 0.99 13.24
C VAL A 413 -15.48 0.02 14.15
N ILE A 414 -14.77 0.56 15.13
CA ILE A 414 -14.23 -0.14 16.29
C ILE A 414 -15.31 -0.14 17.36
N SER A 415 -15.73 -1.32 17.82
CA SER A 415 -16.75 -1.45 18.87
C SER A 415 -16.22 -2.29 20.02
N TRP A 416 -16.10 -1.69 21.20
CA TRP A 416 -15.94 -2.44 22.44
C TRP A 416 -17.32 -2.77 23.02
N GLN A 417 -17.52 -4.04 23.38
CA GLN A 417 -18.78 -4.57 23.88
C GLN A 417 -18.56 -5.27 25.21
N GLU A 418 -19.49 -5.09 26.14
CA GLU A 418 -19.49 -5.81 27.40
C GLU A 418 -19.52 -7.34 27.16
N ALA A 419 -18.61 -8.04 27.82
CA ALA A 419 -18.46 -9.50 27.78
C ALA A 419 -19.10 -10.12 29.02
N SER A 420 -19.55 -11.37 28.93
CA SER A 420 -20.34 -12.02 29.99
C SER A 420 -19.69 -12.17 31.36
N LYS A 421 -18.35 -12.03 31.47
CA LYS A 421 -17.58 -12.13 32.72
C LYS A 421 -17.63 -10.80 33.48
N ASP A 422 -18.77 -10.59 34.13
CA ASP A 422 -19.09 -9.38 34.88
C ASP A 422 -19.12 -9.68 36.38
N TYR A 423 -18.38 -8.92 37.18
CA TYR A 423 -18.32 -9.06 38.63
C TYR A 423 -19.14 -7.96 39.30
N TYR A 424 -20.44 -7.90 39.00
CA TYR A 424 -21.35 -6.90 39.56
C TYR A 424 -22.80 -7.39 39.61
N ASN A 425 -23.64 -6.72 40.41
CA ASN A 425 -25.06 -7.03 40.50
C ASN A 425 -25.80 -6.60 39.23
N LYS A 426 -26.17 -7.56 38.37
CA LYS A 426 -26.85 -7.31 37.09
C LYS A 426 -28.28 -6.78 37.22
N THR A 427 -28.85 -6.73 38.42
CA THR A 427 -30.19 -6.16 38.64
C THR A 427 -30.19 -4.63 38.69
N GLU A 428 -29.02 -4.00 38.86
CA GLU A 428 -28.86 -2.55 38.88
C GLU A 428 -28.32 -2.02 37.54
N ASP A 429 -28.65 -0.76 37.22
CA ASP A 429 -28.23 -0.13 35.98
C ASP A 429 -26.93 0.66 36.18
N TYR A 430 -25.81 0.05 35.79
CA TYR A 430 -24.49 0.68 35.82
C TYR A 430 -24.00 1.14 34.44
N SER A 431 -24.92 1.46 33.53
CA SER A 431 -24.58 1.91 32.18
C SER A 431 -23.77 3.22 32.22
N GLY A 432 -22.61 3.23 31.57
CA GLY A 432 -21.75 4.42 31.44
C GLY A 432 -20.72 4.65 32.53
N LEU A 433 -20.79 3.92 33.64
CA LEU A 433 -19.91 4.16 34.79
C LEU A 433 -18.44 3.81 34.52
N THR A 434 -18.15 3.12 33.40
CA THR A 434 -16.80 2.71 33.00
C THR A 434 -16.14 3.65 31.99
N PHE A 435 -16.90 4.53 31.35
CA PHE A 435 -16.42 5.31 30.21
C PHE A 435 -15.25 6.24 30.57
N ASP A 436 -15.33 6.89 31.73
CA ASP A 436 -14.31 7.82 32.23
C ASP A 436 -13.27 7.15 33.15
N ARG A 437 -13.18 5.82 33.14
CA ARG A 437 -12.28 5.07 34.04
C ARG A 437 -11.00 4.62 33.33
N PRO A 438 -9.89 4.45 34.10
CA PRO A 438 -8.70 3.80 33.58
C PRO A 438 -8.92 2.30 33.44
N ILE A 439 -8.02 1.66 32.69
CA ILE A 439 -7.99 0.19 32.62
C ILE A 439 -7.60 -0.38 33.99
N TYR A 440 -8.24 -1.46 34.40
CA TYR A 440 -7.82 -2.27 35.52
C TYR A 440 -7.08 -3.51 35.00
N ASP A 441 -5.75 -3.51 35.10
CA ASP A 441 -4.92 -4.65 34.67
C ASP A 441 -3.69 -4.82 35.58
N PRO A 442 -3.88 -5.36 36.80
CA PRO A 442 -2.80 -5.49 37.78
C PRO A 442 -1.72 -6.51 37.36
N TYR A 443 -2.02 -7.43 36.44
CA TYR A 443 -1.11 -8.49 35.99
C TYR A 443 -0.50 -8.22 34.61
N ASN A 444 -0.87 -7.12 33.96
CA ASN A 444 -0.41 -6.73 32.64
C ASN A 444 -0.73 -7.77 31.55
N LEU A 445 -1.92 -8.37 31.62
CA LEU A 445 -2.40 -9.43 30.72
C LEU A 445 -3.47 -8.93 29.72
N GLU A 446 -4.07 -7.77 29.94
CA GLU A 446 -5.09 -7.17 29.08
C GLU A 446 -4.46 -6.43 27.88
N THR A 447 -3.62 -7.14 27.14
CA THR A 447 -2.90 -6.63 25.95
C THR A 447 -3.52 -7.14 24.64
N GLY A 448 -4.44 -8.09 24.71
CA GLY A 448 -5.17 -8.66 23.57
C GLY A 448 -6.50 -7.95 23.30
N THR A 449 -7.54 -8.72 22.99
CA THR A 449 -8.87 -8.21 22.59
C THR A 449 -9.84 -7.94 23.73
N SER A 450 -9.40 -8.10 24.99
CA SER A 450 -10.20 -7.84 26.19
C SER A 450 -9.63 -6.69 27.01
N ARG A 451 -10.50 -6.02 27.78
CA ARG A 451 -10.16 -4.94 28.71
C ARG A 451 -11.05 -5.03 29.93
N MET A 452 -10.46 -5.03 31.12
CA MET A 452 -11.21 -4.96 32.37
C MET A 452 -11.19 -3.55 32.93
N VAL A 453 -12.33 -3.12 33.50
CA VAL A 453 -12.51 -1.77 34.04
C VAL A 453 -13.23 -1.85 35.37
N GLN A 454 -12.64 -1.27 36.41
CA GLN A 454 -13.26 -1.14 37.72
C GLN A 454 -13.99 0.19 37.87
N PHE A 455 -15.12 0.18 38.57
CA PHE A 455 -15.93 1.36 38.84
C PHE A 455 -16.59 1.26 40.22
N SER A 456 -16.85 2.42 40.83
CA SER A 456 -17.53 2.50 42.11
C SER A 456 -19.04 2.37 41.91
N VAL A 457 -19.68 1.54 42.74
CA VAL A 457 -21.14 1.30 42.78
C VAL A 457 -21.81 1.79 44.06
N GLY A 458 -21.03 2.41 44.94
CA GLY A 458 -21.50 2.93 46.22
C GLY A 458 -20.44 3.82 46.89
N PRO A 459 -20.79 4.44 48.03
CA PRO A 459 -19.94 5.41 48.71
C PRO A 459 -18.74 4.76 49.43
N SER A 460 -18.75 3.44 49.67
CA SER A 460 -17.66 2.75 50.35
C SER A 460 -16.51 2.41 49.38
N PHE A 461 -15.29 2.36 49.91
CA PHE A 461 -14.13 1.88 49.16
C PHE A 461 -14.25 0.39 48.77
N GLN A 462 -15.14 -0.36 49.43
CA GLN A 462 -15.43 -1.76 49.12
C GLN A 462 -16.50 -1.91 48.03
N ASP A 463 -17.22 -0.83 47.70
CA ASP A 463 -18.29 -0.84 46.70
C ASP A 463 -17.70 -0.69 45.30
N ILE A 464 -16.88 -1.67 44.90
CA ILE A 464 -16.22 -1.70 43.60
C ILE A 464 -16.78 -2.87 42.79
N ALA A 465 -17.21 -2.55 41.57
CA ALA A 465 -17.60 -3.51 40.56
C ALA A 465 -16.59 -3.52 39.41
N ALA A 466 -16.62 -4.57 38.59
CA ALA A 466 -15.81 -4.66 37.38
C ALA A 466 -16.62 -5.15 36.18
N LYS A 467 -16.37 -4.52 35.03
CA LYS A 467 -16.87 -4.92 33.71
C LYS A 467 -15.71 -5.35 32.83
N THR A 468 -15.95 -6.37 32.01
CA THR A 468 -15.01 -6.78 30.97
C THR A 468 -15.56 -6.36 29.62
N PHE A 469 -14.75 -5.68 28.81
CA PHE A 469 -15.07 -5.32 27.43
C PHE A 469 -14.25 -6.16 26.47
N LYS A 470 -14.88 -6.63 25.40
CA LYS A 470 -14.24 -7.32 24.29
C LYS A 470 -14.40 -6.51 23.00
N LEU A 471 -13.34 -6.44 22.21
CA LEU A 471 -13.39 -5.86 20.88
C LEU A 471 -14.25 -6.75 19.97
N ALA A 472 -15.29 -6.16 19.36
CA ALA A 472 -16.14 -6.85 18.41
C ALA A 472 -15.40 -7.07 17.07
N PRO A 473 -15.70 -8.16 16.32
CA PRO A 473 -15.11 -8.40 15.00
C PRO A 473 -15.53 -7.33 13.97
N PRO A 474 -14.79 -7.20 12.85
CA PRO A 474 -15.16 -6.28 11.78
C PRO A 474 -16.49 -6.69 11.14
N LYS A 475 -17.23 -5.70 10.63
CA LYS A 475 -18.57 -5.92 10.04
C LYS A 475 -18.79 -5.19 8.71
N GLU A 476 -17.92 -4.27 8.35
CA GLU A 476 -18.12 -3.45 7.16
C GLU A 476 -17.36 -4.04 5.97
N PRO A 477 -17.92 -3.96 4.76
CA PRO A 477 -17.19 -4.36 3.56
C PRO A 477 -15.87 -3.60 3.41
N GLY A 478 -14.88 -4.24 2.80
CA GLY A 478 -13.55 -3.66 2.59
C GLY A 478 -12.60 -4.64 1.93
N ASP A 479 -11.31 -4.51 2.25
CA ASP A 479 -10.22 -5.43 1.87
C ASP A 479 -9.59 -6.18 3.07
N GLY A 480 -10.25 -6.17 4.22
CA GLY A 480 -9.75 -6.72 5.48
C GLY A 480 -8.86 -5.78 6.30
N THR A 481 -8.39 -4.67 5.72
CA THR A 481 -7.64 -3.62 6.44
C THR A 481 -8.31 -2.25 6.33
N VAL A 482 -8.69 -1.86 5.12
CA VAL A 482 -9.31 -0.59 4.76
C VAL A 482 -10.80 -0.86 4.49
N PRO A 483 -11.71 -0.16 5.20
CA PRO A 483 -13.14 -0.24 4.92
C PRO A 483 -13.50 0.57 3.68
N VAL A 484 -14.60 0.22 3.00
CA VAL A 484 -15.08 0.92 1.81
C VAL A 484 -15.16 2.43 2.00
N GLN A 485 -15.59 2.92 3.17
CA GLN A 485 -15.70 4.36 3.44
C GLN A 485 -14.37 5.13 3.33
N SER A 486 -13.24 4.45 3.51
CA SER A 486 -11.89 5.02 3.37
C SER A 486 -11.24 4.66 2.03
N GLY A 487 -11.52 3.47 1.49
CA GLY A 487 -10.97 3.09 0.18
C GLY A 487 -11.62 3.84 -0.99
N ARG A 488 -12.92 4.18 -0.87
CA ARG A 488 -13.72 4.79 -1.94
C ARG A 488 -13.48 6.30 -2.00
N ILE A 489 -12.48 6.71 -2.79
CA ILE A 489 -12.18 8.10 -3.08
C ILE A 489 -13.35 8.76 -3.82
N SER A 490 -13.65 10.03 -3.53
CA SER A 490 -14.68 10.77 -4.26
C SER A 490 -14.36 10.87 -5.76
N ALA A 491 -15.36 10.58 -6.60
CA ALA A 491 -15.28 10.65 -8.07
C ALA A 491 -14.79 12.00 -8.61
N ARG A 492 -14.98 13.10 -7.88
CA ARG A 492 -14.46 14.44 -8.28
C ARG A 492 -12.93 14.52 -8.32
N TYR A 493 -12.25 13.58 -7.65
CA TYR A 493 -10.79 13.52 -7.55
C TYR A 493 -10.18 12.44 -8.43
N SER A 494 -10.99 11.63 -9.12
CA SER A 494 -10.51 10.52 -9.94
C SER A 494 -11.06 10.58 -11.36
N ARG A 495 -10.26 10.07 -12.29
CA ARG A 495 -10.64 9.81 -13.68
C ARG A 495 -11.41 8.51 -13.82
N SER A 496 -11.09 7.53 -12.99
CA SER A 496 -11.78 6.25 -12.92
C SER A 496 -11.65 5.66 -11.52
N LEU A 497 -12.68 4.95 -11.07
CA LEU A 497 -12.75 4.31 -9.77
C LEU A 497 -13.33 2.90 -9.90
N LEU A 498 -12.57 1.89 -9.48
CA LEU A 498 -13.00 0.49 -9.48
C LEU A 498 -13.23 -0.02 -8.05
N ALA A 499 -14.44 -0.48 -7.77
CA ALA A 499 -14.75 -1.32 -6.62
C ALA A 499 -14.48 -2.79 -7.00
N THR A 500 -13.58 -3.47 -6.28
CA THR A 500 -13.20 -4.85 -6.62
C THR A 500 -13.14 -5.74 -5.37
N GLU A 501 -13.44 -7.02 -5.53
CA GLU A 501 -13.30 -8.01 -4.46
C GLU A 501 -11.82 -8.41 -4.33
N VAL A 502 -11.09 -7.78 -3.43
CA VAL A 502 -9.67 -8.04 -3.16
C VAL A 502 -9.39 -8.01 -1.67
N ASP A 503 -8.41 -8.78 -1.21
CA ASP A 503 -7.79 -8.59 0.08
C ASP A 503 -6.68 -7.52 0.01
N HIS A 504 -6.36 -6.90 1.13
CA HIS A 504 -5.48 -5.73 1.15
C HIS A 504 -4.04 -6.06 0.72
N GLU A 505 -3.47 -7.15 1.25
CA GLU A 505 -2.08 -7.54 1.00
C GLU A 505 -1.91 -8.15 -0.40
N GLY A 506 -2.87 -8.98 -0.79
CA GLY A 506 -2.96 -9.66 -2.07
C GLY A 506 -3.64 -8.86 -3.18
N ALA A 507 -3.88 -7.56 -3.00
CA ALA A 507 -4.58 -6.72 -3.99
C ALA A 507 -3.97 -6.78 -5.41
N TYR A 508 -2.66 -6.99 -5.51
CA TYR A 508 -1.93 -7.17 -6.77
C TYR A 508 -1.47 -8.61 -7.03
N LYS A 509 -1.85 -9.57 -6.18
CA LYS A 509 -1.52 -11.00 -6.37
C LYS A 509 -2.44 -11.65 -7.40
N GLU A 510 -2.02 -12.83 -7.82
CA GLU A 510 -2.83 -13.74 -8.62
C GLU A 510 -3.94 -14.31 -7.72
N ALA A 511 -5.13 -14.53 -8.28
CA ALA A 511 -6.26 -15.09 -7.56
C ALA A 511 -6.78 -16.31 -8.30
N ASN A 512 -7.05 -17.42 -7.60
CA ASN A 512 -7.61 -18.65 -8.18
C ASN A 512 -6.85 -19.16 -9.43
N GLY A 513 -5.52 -19.01 -9.45
CA GLY A 513 -4.67 -19.45 -10.56
C GLY A 513 -4.70 -18.55 -11.80
N THR A 514 -5.39 -17.41 -11.77
CA THR A 514 -5.35 -16.41 -12.86
C THR A 514 -4.47 -15.20 -12.52
N LYS A 515 -3.71 -14.77 -13.52
CA LYS A 515 -2.91 -13.54 -13.48
C LYS A 515 -3.70 -12.28 -13.81
N GLU A 516 -4.91 -12.44 -14.35
CA GLU A 516 -5.78 -11.38 -14.88
C GLU A 516 -6.85 -11.00 -13.87
N THR A 517 -6.43 -10.52 -12.70
CA THR A 517 -7.36 -10.00 -11.68
C THR A 517 -7.87 -8.62 -12.08
N PHE A 518 -9.08 -8.24 -11.67
CA PHE A 518 -9.65 -6.92 -11.99
C PHE A 518 -8.73 -5.75 -11.57
N ALA A 519 -8.06 -5.85 -10.42
CA ALA A 519 -7.08 -4.85 -9.96
C ALA A 519 -5.88 -4.69 -10.93
N ARG A 520 -5.35 -5.81 -11.43
CA ARG A 520 -4.27 -5.85 -12.41
C ARG A 520 -4.72 -5.29 -13.77
N LEU A 521 -5.87 -5.76 -14.26
CA LEU A 521 -6.46 -5.27 -15.51
C LEU A 521 -6.76 -3.77 -15.45
N PHE A 522 -7.33 -3.28 -14.34
CA PHE A 522 -7.58 -1.86 -14.13
C PHE A 522 -6.29 -1.04 -14.14
N THR A 523 -5.23 -1.55 -13.53
CA THR A 523 -3.92 -0.88 -13.52
C THR A 523 -3.36 -0.75 -14.93
N LEU A 524 -3.41 -1.83 -15.72
CA LEU A 524 -2.98 -1.81 -17.13
C LEU A 524 -3.82 -0.82 -17.95
N ARG A 525 -5.15 -0.87 -17.82
CA ARG A 525 -6.07 0.07 -18.50
C ARG A 525 -5.74 1.51 -18.16
N SER A 526 -5.52 1.79 -16.87
CA SER A 526 -5.23 3.14 -16.39
C SER A 526 -3.96 3.68 -17.02
N ILE A 527 -2.91 2.87 -17.12
CA ILE A 527 -1.66 3.24 -17.81
C ILE A 527 -1.93 3.55 -19.29
N VAL A 528 -2.67 2.68 -19.99
CA VAL A 528 -3.03 2.90 -21.41
C VAL A 528 -3.87 4.17 -21.60
N LYS A 529 -4.83 4.46 -20.71
CA LYS A 529 -5.63 5.69 -20.77
C LYS A 529 -4.78 6.94 -20.47
N MET A 530 -3.81 6.87 -19.57
CA MET A 530 -2.94 8.01 -19.24
C MET A 530 -2.06 8.45 -20.41
N VAL A 531 -1.60 7.53 -21.24
CA VAL A 531 -0.64 7.84 -22.32
C VAL A 531 -1.31 8.50 -23.53
N GLN A 532 -2.64 8.46 -23.64
CA GLN A 532 -3.38 9.11 -24.73
C GLN A 532 -3.20 10.64 -24.78
N ALA A 533 -2.73 11.25 -23.69
CA ALA A 533 -2.40 12.66 -23.65
C ALA A 533 -1.01 12.99 -24.25
N VAL A 534 -0.23 11.98 -24.63
CA VAL A 534 1.16 12.12 -25.10
C VAL A 534 1.18 12.11 -26.62
N LYS A 535 1.82 13.10 -27.23
CA LYS A 535 1.97 13.15 -28.68
C LYS A 535 3.17 12.33 -29.13
N ILE A 536 3.04 11.70 -30.28
CA ILE A 536 4.15 11.09 -31.00
C ILE A 536 4.94 12.24 -31.66
N GLU A 537 6.16 12.49 -31.18
CA GLU A 537 7.09 13.47 -31.76
C GLU A 537 8.04 12.84 -32.77
#